data_AF-A0A1H7YPE3-F1
#
_entry.id   AF-A0A1H7YPE3-F1
#
_cell.length_a   1.000
_cell.length_b   1.000
_cell.length_c   1.000
_cell.angle_alpha   90.00
_cell.angle_beta   90.00
_cell.angle_gamma   90.00
#
_symmetry.space_group_name_H-M   'P 1'
#
loop_
_entity.id
_entity.type
_entity.pdbx_description
1 polymer ?
#
loop_
_entity_poly.entity_id
_entity_poly.type
_entity_poly.pdbx_seq_one_letter_code
_entity_poly.pdbx_strand_id
1 'polypeptide(L)'
;MFHLLKLGPVLLSQSQESTNVYLRVSDSGEFASPVFEREDAAGVQALLEGVEVSEVSCEPALEDVAQSLGLPVAHPPDQALSARAAIATFMAWEQRGVAALGADKALLFVQAATEFWDARPWEHWDDSQPFAVTLSGVHARTYEGSVFGGGEDGGEGMALYEQSGALQVLMELQGQGKARAATSLPAIAVTLDHRPAYAVEALAAAHRAPRLPLPLKTGPSGLSVPSTVEAVVLIAALRAMARLTPSRREVVSTLVAGEEQMAVRVVAPAPRVRN
;
A
#
# COMPACT_ATOMS: atom_id res chain seq x y z
N MET A 1 -7.92 24.27 -12.38
CA MET A 1 -6.97 23.83 -13.42
C MET A 1 -6.90 22.30 -13.40
N PHE A 2 -6.61 21.68 -14.53
CA PHE A 2 -6.38 20.25 -14.68
C PHE A 2 -4.92 19.94 -14.99
N HIS A 3 -4.42 18.84 -14.45
CA HIS A 3 -3.07 18.34 -14.62
C HIS A 3 -3.14 17.02 -15.39
N LEU A 4 -2.49 16.97 -16.54
CA LEU A 4 -2.36 15.75 -17.34
C LEU A 4 -1.10 15.03 -16.92
N LEU A 5 -1.28 13.82 -16.39
CA LEU A 5 -0.24 13.00 -15.80
C LEU A 5 -0.11 11.68 -16.55
N LYS A 6 1.09 11.14 -16.57
CA LYS A 6 1.43 9.78 -16.99
C LYS A 6 1.81 8.97 -15.76
N LEU A 7 1.21 7.81 -15.63
CA LEU A 7 1.49 6.86 -14.55
C LEU A 7 2.60 5.87 -14.95
N GLY A 8 2.81 5.69 -16.25
CA GLY A 8 3.87 4.88 -16.83
C GLY A 8 3.33 3.73 -17.67
N PRO A 9 4.22 2.89 -18.24
CA PRO A 9 3.80 1.66 -18.88
C PRO A 9 3.25 0.70 -17.80
N VAL A 10 2.01 0.29 -17.99
CA VAL A 10 1.32 -0.70 -17.17
C VAL A 10 1.21 -1.98 -17.99
N LEU A 11 1.68 -3.09 -17.41
CA LEU A 11 1.46 -4.42 -17.98
C LEU A 11 0.01 -4.81 -17.71
N LEU A 12 -0.76 -5.06 -18.78
CA LEU A 12 -2.12 -5.57 -18.64
C LEU A 12 -2.03 -7.06 -18.27
N SER A 13 -2.85 -7.49 -17.31
CA SER A 13 -2.75 -8.80 -16.63
C SER A 13 -2.82 -10.04 -17.52
N GLN A 14 -3.09 -9.90 -18.82
CA GLN A 14 -3.26 -11.01 -19.77
C GLN A 14 -2.45 -10.87 -21.07
N SER A 15 -1.75 -9.74 -21.28
CA SER A 15 -0.90 -9.52 -22.46
C SER A 15 0.53 -9.24 -22.04
N GLN A 16 1.52 -9.73 -22.80
CA GLN A 16 2.90 -9.24 -22.67
C GLN A 16 3.06 -7.79 -23.16
N GLU A 17 1.99 -7.20 -23.70
CA GLU A 17 1.96 -5.82 -24.13
C GLU A 17 1.77 -4.89 -22.93
N SER A 18 2.60 -3.85 -22.90
CA SER A 18 2.44 -2.72 -21.99
C SER A 18 1.64 -1.61 -22.69
N THR A 19 0.83 -0.89 -21.91
CA THR A 19 0.14 0.33 -22.36
C THR A 19 0.47 1.47 -21.40
N ASN A 20 0.50 2.71 -21.87
CA ASN A 20 0.65 3.83 -20.96
C ASN A 20 -0.71 4.22 -20.39
N VAL A 21 -0.70 4.63 -19.12
CA VAL A 21 -1.90 5.11 -18.44
C VAL A 21 -1.75 6.60 -18.18
N TYR A 22 -2.75 7.36 -18.62
CA TYR A 22 -2.79 8.80 -18.51
C TYR A 22 -3.97 9.22 -17.62
N LEU A 23 -3.74 10.23 -16.80
CA LEU A 23 -4.69 10.72 -15.82
C LEU A 23 -4.93 12.21 -16.05
N ARG A 24 -6.19 12.64 -15.93
CA ARG A 24 -6.54 14.05 -15.80
C ARG A 24 -7.02 14.29 -14.39
N VAL A 25 -6.29 15.11 -13.64
CA VAL A 25 -6.55 15.38 -12.22
C VAL A 25 -6.69 16.88 -12.00
N SER A 26 -7.72 17.33 -11.29
CA SER A 26 -7.90 18.74 -10.94
C SER A 26 -7.00 19.17 -9.77
N ASP A 27 -6.88 20.47 -9.53
CA ASP A 27 -6.20 21.02 -8.35
C ASP A 27 -6.74 20.48 -7.01
N SER A 28 -8.02 20.06 -6.98
CA SER A 28 -8.66 19.49 -5.80
C SER A 28 -8.36 17.99 -5.60
N GLY A 29 -7.73 17.35 -6.59
CA GLY A 29 -7.45 15.91 -6.60
C GLY A 29 -8.58 15.06 -7.20
N GLU A 30 -9.69 15.66 -7.63
CA GLU A 30 -10.71 14.96 -8.44
C GLU A 30 -10.11 14.53 -9.78
N PHE A 31 -10.44 13.32 -10.23
CA PHE A 31 -9.88 12.75 -11.46
C PHE A 31 -10.97 12.22 -12.40
N ALA A 32 -10.70 12.31 -13.70
CA ALA A 32 -11.50 11.64 -14.72
C ALA A 32 -11.07 10.18 -14.90
N SER A 33 -11.88 9.37 -15.60
CA SER A 33 -11.51 8.00 -15.95
C SER A 33 -10.12 7.93 -16.59
N PRO A 34 -9.23 7.02 -16.15
CA PRO A 34 -7.91 6.86 -16.77
C PRO A 34 -8.02 6.51 -18.25
N VAL A 35 -7.13 7.08 -19.06
CA VAL A 35 -6.99 6.76 -20.48
C VAL A 35 -5.84 5.78 -20.66
N PHE A 36 -6.06 4.73 -21.46
CA PHE A 36 -5.08 3.69 -21.74
C PHE A 36 -4.67 3.79 -23.21
N GLU A 37 -3.46 4.27 -23.47
CA GLU A 37 -2.97 4.49 -24.83
C GLU A 37 -1.50 4.09 -24.98
N ARG A 38 -1.11 3.67 -26.19
CA ARG A 38 0.28 3.26 -26.45
C ARG A 38 1.21 4.46 -26.63
N GLU A 39 0.70 5.54 -27.22
CA GLU A 39 1.49 6.73 -27.57
C GLU A 39 1.08 7.94 -26.72
N ASP A 40 2.05 8.75 -26.32
CA ASP A 40 1.82 9.94 -25.47
C ASP A 40 0.89 10.95 -26.15
N ALA A 41 1.03 11.14 -27.47
CA ALA A 41 0.19 12.04 -28.24
C ALA A 41 -1.30 11.63 -28.19
N ALA A 42 -1.59 10.35 -28.41
CA ALA A 42 -2.96 9.82 -28.36
C ALA A 42 -3.55 9.93 -26.94
N GLY A 43 -2.76 9.57 -25.92
CA GLY A 43 -3.18 9.66 -24.52
C GLY A 43 -3.51 11.08 -24.08
N VAL A 44 -2.65 12.05 -24.40
CA VAL A 44 -2.87 13.47 -24.07
C VAL A 44 -4.07 14.03 -24.84
N GLN A 45 -4.21 13.71 -26.13
CA GLN A 45 -5.36 14.15 -26.94
C GLN A 45 -6.69 13.64 -26.37
N ALA A 46 -6.77 12.37 -25.99
CA ALA A 46 -7.95 11.80 -25.37
C ALA A 46 -8.28 12.46 -24.03
N LEU A 47 -7.27 12.81 -23.21
CA LEU A 47 -7.51 13.54 -21.96
C LEU A 47 -8.00 14.99 -22.16
N LEU A 48 -7.76 15.60 -23.32
CA LEU A 48 -8.24 16.94 -23.65
C LEU A 48 -9.70 16.98 -24.10
N GLU A 49 -10.32 15.83 -24.39
CA GLU A 49 -11.72 15.79 -24.81
C GLU A 49 -12.63 16.49 -23.79
N GLY A 50 -13.35 17.50 -24.27
CA GLY A 50 -14.29 18.30 -23.49
C GLY A 50 -13.66 19.30 -22.52
N VAL A 51 -12.38 19.65 -22.67
CA VAL A 51 -11.67 20.61 -21.80
C VAL A 51 -10.96 21.69 -22.62
N GLU A 52 -11.04 22.92 -22.16
CA GLU A 52 -10.33 24.05 -22.77
C GLU A 52 -8.81 23.96 -22.49
N VAL A 53 -8.00 24.17 -23.52
CA VAL A 53 -6.52 24.13 -23.45
C VAL A 53 -5.97 25.08 -22.37
N SER A 54 -6.62 26.22 -22.16
CA SER A 54 -6.25 27.22 -21.15
C SER A 54 -6.43 26.75 -19.70
N GLU A 55 -7.17 25.67 -19.48
CA GLU A 55 -7.44 25.13 -18.14
C GLU A 55 -6.52 23.96 -17.78
N VAL A 56 -5.56 23.61 -18.63
CA VAL A 56 -4.79 22.37 -18.55
C VAL A 56 -3.28 22.64 -18.51
N SER A 57 -2.54 21.88 -17.72
CA SER A 57 -1.08 21.74 -17.85
C SER A 57 -0.65 20.28 -17.90
N CYS A 58 0.40 20.00 -18.65
CA CYS A 58 1.05 18.70 -18.69
C CYS A 58 2.19 18.61 -17.66
N GLU A 59 2.38 17.42 -17.10
CA GLU A 59 3.58 17.17 -16.30
C GLU A 59 4.87 17.17 -17.15
N PRO A 60 6.06 17.38 -16.55
CA PRO A 60 7.32 17.44 -17.30
C PRO A 60 7.63 16.19 -18.12
N ALA A 61 7.19 15.01 -17.67
CA ALA A 61 7.38 13.76 -18.40
C ALA A 61 6.65 13.72 -19.76
N LEU A 62 5.75 14.67 -20.02
CA LEU A 62 4.98 14.82 -21.26
C LEU A 62 5.36 16.08 -22.04
N GLU A 63 6.52 16.69 -21.77
CA GLU A 63 6.95 17.98 -22.36
C GLU A 63 6.94 17.99 -23.89
N ASP A 64 7.48 16.95 -24.54
CA ASP A 64 7.54 16.87 -26.01
C ASP A 64 6.15 16.93 -26.66
N VAL A 65 5.19 16.18 -26.10
CA VAL A 65 3.80 16.17 -26.58
C VAL A 65 3.11 17.48 -26.23
N ALA A 66 3.32 18.01 -25.03
CA ALA A 66 2.76 19.27 -24.60
C ALA A 66 3.17 20.41 -25.54
N GLN A 67 4.44 20.47 -25.93
CA GLN A 67 4.94 21.45 -26.88
C GLN A 67 4.28 21.33 -28.26
N SER A 68 4.11 20.10 -28.77
CA SER A 68 3.46 19.87 -30.06
C SER A 68 1.98 20.30 -30.10
N LEU A 69 1.32 20.29 -28.94
CA LEU A 69 -0.09 20.65 -28.77
C LEU A 69 -0.30 22.08 -28.23
N GLY A 70 0.79 22.82 -27.98
CA GLY A 70 0.73 24.18 -27.43
C GLY A 70 0.23 24.25 -25.97
N LEU A 71 0.42 23.18 -25.20
CA LEU A 71 0.03 23.09 -23.79
C LEU A 71 1.16 23.59 -22.88
N PRO A 72 0.83 24.28 -21.76
CA PRO A 72 1.84 24.62 -20.77
C PRO A 72 2.32 23.37 -20.02
N VAL A 73 3.61 23.37 -19.66
CA VAL A 73 4.23 22.33 -18.83
C VAL A 73 4.45 22.88 -17.44
N ALA A 74 4.03 22.12 -16.42
CA ALA A 74 4.20 22.49 -15.02
C ALA A 74 4.41 21.25 -14.14
N HIS A 75 5.16 21.39 -13.05
CA HIS A 75 5.21 20.34 -12.03
C HIS A 75 3.83 20.16 -11.40
N PRO A 76 3.32 18.91 -11.30
CA PRO A 76 2.02 18.67 -10.69
C PRO A 76 2.01 19.07 -9.20
N PRO A 77 0.91 19.64 -8.68
CA PRO A 77 0.78 19.91 -7.26
C PRO A 77 0.66 18.61 -6.44
N ASP A 78 1.01 18.67 -5.15
CA ASP A 78 0.99 17.52 -4.22
C ASP A 78 -0.35 16.77 -4.18
N GLN A 79 -1.46 17.50 -4.35
CA GLN A 79 -2.80 16.93 -4.41
C GLN A 79 -2.98 16.03 -5.64
N ALA A 80 -2.47 16.46 -6.80
CA ALA A 80 -2.52 15.67 -8.03
C ALA A 80 -1.57 14.47 -7.97
N LEU A 81 -0.39 14.63 -7.37
CA LEU A 81 0.55 13.53 -7.10
C LEU A 81 -0.06 12.50 -6.15
N SER A 82 -0.74 12.94 -5.10
CA SER A 82 -1.45 12.07 -4.16
C SER A 82 -2.58 11.28 -4.84
N ALA A 83 -3.35 11.91 -5.72
CA ALA A 83 -4.36 11.22 -6.52
C ALA A 83 -3.74 10.19 -7.47
N ARG A 84 -2.64 10.55 -8.16
CA ARG A 84 -1.87 9.62 -9.01
C ARG A 84 -1.40 8.39 -8.22
N ALA A 85 -0.86 8.58 -7.02
CA ALA A 85 -0.42 7.49 -6.15
C ALA A 85 -1.59 6.58 -5.72
N ALA A 86 -2.75 7.16 -5.40
CA ALA A 86 -3.95 6.42 -5.03
C ALA A 86 -4.46 5.55 -6.19
N ILE A 87 -4.57 6.13 -7.39
CA ILE A 87 -5.00 5.44 -8.60
C ILE A 87 -4.01 4.32 -8.94
N ALA A 88 -2.70 4.61 -8.90
CA ALA A 88 -1.66 3.61 -9.15
C ALA A 88 -1.71 2.44 -8.15
N THR A 89 -1.95 2.73 -6.88
CA THR A 89 -2.13 1.70 -5.85
C THR A 89 -3.34 0.83 -6.15
N PHE A 90 -4.48 1.44 -6.48
CA PHE A 90 -5.72 0.70 -6.77
C PHE A 90 -5.61 -0.16 -8.04
N MET A 91 -4.96 0.35 -9.09
CA MET A 91 -4.68 -0.42 -10.30
C MET A 91 -3.74 -1.60 -10.02
N ALA A 92 -2.70 -1.39 -9.21
CA ALA A 92 -1.81 -2.48 -8.81
C ALA A 92 -2.56 -3.53 -7.97
N TRP A 93 -3.48 -3.10 -7.11
CA TRP A 93 -4.35 -3.97 -6.34
C TRP A 93 -5.28 -4.83 -7.20
N GLU A 94 -5.83 -4.27 -8.28
CA GLU A 94 -6.62 -5.01 -9.26
C GLU A 94 -5.80 -6.13 -9.89
N GLN A 95 -4.57 -5.83 -10.33
CA GLN A 95 -3.65 -6.80 -10.91
C GLN A 95 -3.23 -7.90 -9.92
N ARG A 96 -3.25 -7.61 -8.61
CA ARG A 96 -2.92 -8.54 -7.53
C ARG A 96 -4.15 -9.22 -6.92
N GLY A 97 -5.35 -8.96 -7.45
CA GLY A 97 -6.59 -9.59 -6.99
C GLY A 97 -7.11 -9.11 -5.63
N VAL A 98 -6.67 -7.94 -5.15
CA VAL A 98 -7.07 -7.38 -3.84
C VAL A 98 -7.99 -6.14 -3.96
N ALA A 99 -8.36 -5.74 -5.19
CA ALA A 99 -9.23 -4.58 -5.44
C ALA A 99 -10.62 -4.66 -4.78
N ALA A 100 -11.10 -5.86 -4.42
CA ALA A 100 -12.36 -6.05 -3.69
C ALA A 100 -12.40 -5.33 -2.32
N LEU A 101 -11.25 -4.95 -1.77
CA LEU A 101 -11.15 -4.14 -0.54
C LEU A 101 -11.64 -2.70 -0.71
N GLY A 102 -11.70 -2.19 -1.93
CA GLY A 102 -12.14 -0.83 -2.23
C GLY A 102 -11.02 0.22 -2.20
N ALA A 103 -11.22 1.30 -2.96
CA ALA A 103 -10.26 2.40 -3.10
C ALA A 103 -10.10 3.23 -1.81
N ASP A 104 -11.13 3.33 -0.98
CA ASP A 104 -11.09 3.98 0.33
C ASP A 104 -10.08 3.27 1.25
N LYS A 105 -10.03 1.94 1.23
CA LYS A 105 -9.05 1.16 1.98
C LYS A 105 -7.66 1.31 1.40
N ALA A 106 -7.51 1.30 0.07
CA ALA A 106 -6.22 1.54 -0.58
C ALA A 106 -5.56 2.84 -0.08
N LEU A 107 -6.34 3.94 -0.02
CA LEU A 107 -5.87 5.21 0.53
C LEU A 107 -5.40 5.11 1.99
N LEU A 108 -6.19 4.46 2.85
CA LEU A 108 -5.84 4.26 4.26
C LEU A 108 -4.59 3.39 4.44
N PHE A 109 -4.41 2.37 3.60
CA PHE A 109 -3.18 1.59 3.58
C PHE A 109 -1.98 2.39 3.13
N VAL A 110 -2.10 3.24 2.10
CA VAL A 110 -0.99 4.12 1.67
C VAL A 110 -0.55 5.04 2.82
N GLN A 111 -1.50 5.62 3.54
CA GLN A 111 -1.19 6.46 4.71
C GLN A 111 -0.52 5.65 5.83
N ALA A 112 -1.11 4.53 6.23
CA ALA A 112 -0.59 3.68 7.31
C ALA A 112 0.77 3.06 6.96
N ALA A 113 0.97 2.66 5.71
CA ALA A 113 2.24 2.15 5.22
C ALA A 113 3.31 3.24 5.17
N THR A 114 2.96 4.49 4.85
CA THR A 114 3.89 5.62 4.94
C THR A 114 4.32 5.86 6.39
N GLU A 115 3.37 5.92 7.33
CA GLU A 115 3.70 6.04 8.76
C GLU A 115 4.62 4.90 9.24
N PHE A 116 4.31 3.66 8.87
CA PHE A 116 5.10 2.48 9.22
C PHE A 116 6.49 2.49 8.55
N TRP A 117 6.56 2.90 7.28
CA TRP A 117 7.79 2.97 6.52
C TRP A 117 8.77 3.99 7.10
N ASP A 118 8.26 5.17 7.46
CA ASP A 118 9.07 6.23 8.05
C ASP A 118 9.57 5.86 9.45
N ALA A 119 8.76 5.12 10.21
CA ALA A 119 9.11 4.66 11.56
C ALA A 119 10.09 3.49 11.61
N ARG A 120 10.20 2.71 10.52
CA ARG A 120 11.12 1.57 10.36
C ARG A 120 11.18 0.61 11.56
N PRO A 121 10.05 0.09 12.06
CA PRO A 121 10.06 -0.78 13.25
C PRO A 121 10.91 -2.05 13.07
N TRP A 122 11.07 -2.54 11.84
CA TRP A 122 11.94 -3.68 11.55
C TRP A 122 13.44 -3.42 11.83
N GLU A 123 13.87 -2.16 11.98
CA GLU A 123 15.24 -1.82 12.42
C GLU A 123 15.42 -1.98 13.94
N HIS A 124 14.35 -2.29 14.68
CA HIS A 124 14.37 -2.42 16.14
C HIS A 124 13.89 -3.77 16.63
N TRP A 125 13.06 -4.45 15.85
CA TRP A 125 12.53 -5.78 16.16
C TRP A 125 12.70 -6.71 14.96
N ASP A 126 13.24 -7.90 15.22
CA ASP A 126 13.35 -8.96 14.22
C ASP A 126 12.05 -9.76 14.04
N ASP A 127 12.01 -10.53 12.96
CA ASP A 127 10.86 -11.35 12.53
C ASP A 127 10.48 -12.50 13.47
N SER A 128 11.25 -12.75 14.52
CA SER A 128 10.97 -13.78 15.54
C SER A 128 10.46 -13.21 16.86
N GLN A 129 10.22 -11.90 16.93
CA GLN A 129 9.75 -11.23 18.14
C GLN A 129 8.23 -11.06 18.14
N PRO A 130 7.49 -11.70 19.06
CA PRO A 130 6.04 -11.60 19.10
C PRO A 130 5.59 -10.31 19.79
N PHE A 131 4.73 -9.55 19.09
CA PHE A 131 3.99 -8.41 19.61
C PHE A 131 2.63 -8.91 20.10
N ALA A 132 2.12 -8.36 21.20
CA ALA A 132 0.73 -8.59 21.59
C ALA A 132 -0.15 -7.49 20.98
N VAL A 133 -1.07 -7.86 20.09
CA VAL A 133 -1.99 -6.92 19.42
C VAL A 133 -3.41 -7.22 19.87
N THR A 134 -3.93 -6.42 20.79
CA THR A 134 -5.27 -6.59 21.37
C THR A 134 -6.24 -5.59 20.77
N LEU A 135 -7.31 -6.11 20.16
CA LEU A 135 -8.47 -5.36 19.73
C LEU A 135 -9.52 -5.34 20.84
N SER A 136 -10.15 -4.19 21.02
CA SER A 136 -11.28 -3.99 21.94
C SER A 136 -12.39 -3.19 21.26
N GLY A 137 -13.64 -3.42 21.68
CA GLY A 137 -14.84 -2.94 21.01
C GLY A 137 -15.70 -4.10 20.48
N VAL A 138 -16.36 -3.91 19.34
CA VAL A 138 -17.29 -4.89 18.74
C VAL A 138 -16.59 -6.19 18.32
N HIS A 139 -15.30 -6.11 17.99
CA HIS A 139 -14.46 -7.27 17.65
C HIS A 139 -13.31 -7.44 18.64
N ALA A 140 -13.62 -7.88 19.86
CA ALA A 140 -12.60 -8.19 20.86
C ALA A 140 -11.81 -9.44 20.45
N ARG A 141 -10.51 -9.27 20.15
CA ARG A 141 -9.61 -10.36 19.75
C ARG A 141 -8.17 -9.98 20.08
N THR A 142 -7.34 -10.96 20.42
CA THR A 142 -5.89 -10.76 20.53
C THR A 142 -5.20 -11.55 19.44
N TYR A 143 -4.32 -10.87 18.72
CA TYR A 143 -3.41 -11.45 17.75
C TYR A 143 -1.99 -11.47 18.31
N GLU A 144 -1.22 -12.46 17.88
CA GLU A 144 0.24 -12.42 17.97
C GLU A 144 0.75 -11.71 16.72
N GLY A 145 1.37 -10.54 16.89
CA GLY A 145 1.92 -9.75 15.79
C GLY A 145 3.40 -10.04 15.56
N SER A 146 3.88 -9.87 14.34
CA SER A 146 5.30 -9.78 14.02
C SER A 146 5.54 -8.65 13.02
N VAL A 147 6.70 -8.01 13.12
CA VAL A 147 7.22 -7.14 12.06
C VAL A 147 8.32 -7.88 11.33
N PHE A 148 8.44 -7.69 10.02
CA PHE A 148 9.50 -8.29 9.23
C PHE A 148 10.02 -7.28 8.22
N GLY A 149 11.28 -7.43 7.81
CA GLY A 149 11.98 -6.49 6.94
C GLY A 149 13.49 -6.63 7.06
N GLY A 150 14.23 -5.80 6.33
CA GLY A 150 15.71 -5.76 6.40
C GLY A 150 16.44 -6.82 5.58
N GLY A 151 15.75 -7.61 4.76
CA GLY A 151 16.35 -8.48 3.74
C GLY A 151 16.67 -7.74 2.44
N GLU A 152 17.66 -8.22 1.68
CA GLU A 152 18.09 -7.60 0.41
C GLU A 152 16.99 -7.58 -0.67
N ASP A 153 16.02 -8.50 -0.60
CA ASP A 153 14.92 -8.65 -1.58
C ASP A 153 13.69 -7.74 -1.29
N GLY A 154 13.74 -6.94 -0.23
CA GLY A 154 12.60 -6.15 0.27
C GLY A 154 11.50 -7.02 0.90
N GLY A 155 10.30 -6.46 1.04
CA GLY A 155 9.15 -7.16 1.63
C GLY A 155 8.94 -6.83 3.10
N GLU A 156 9.31 -5.61 3.51
CA GLU A 156 9.02 -5.10 4.85
C GLU A 156 7.52 -5.14 5.13
N GLY A 157 7.12 -5.31 6.38
CA GLY A 157 5.71 -5.41 6.70
C GLY A 157 5.44 -5.96 8.08
N MET A 158 4.22 -6.44 8.25
CA MET A 158 3.77 -7.06 9.48
C MET A 158 2.77 -8.18 9.22
N ALA A 159 2.71 -9.14 10.14
CA ALA A 159 1.70 -10.18 10.17
C ALA A 159 1.03 -10.21 11.55
N LEU A 160 -0.26 -10.57 11.56
CA LEU A 160 -1.06 -10.80 12.75
C LEU A 160 -1.59 -12.23 12.69
N TYR A 161 -1.06 -13.09 13.54
CA TYR A 161 -1.46 -14.49 13.66
C TYR A 161 -2.62 -14.62 14.64
N GLU A 162 -3.57 -15.50 14.31
CA GLU A 162 -4.79 -15.67 15.11
C GLU A 162 -4.55 -16.43 16.44
N GLN A 163 -3.40 -17.09 16.59
CA GLN A 163 -3.08 -17.96 17.72
C GLN A 163 -1.77 -17.50 18.38
N SER A 164 -1.72 -17.56 19.71
CA SER A 164 -0.47 -17.36 20.45
C SER A 164 0.48 -18.54 20.20
N GLY A 165 1.78 -18.25 20.07
CA GLY A 165 2.82 -19.22 19.72
C GLY A 165 2.87 -19.58 18.23
N ALA A 166 2.04 -18.94 17.40
CA ALA A 166 2.03 -19.15 15.96
C ALA A 166 3.38 -18.77 15.33
N LEU A 167 4.05 -17.73 15.82
CA LEU A 167 5.35 -17.31 15.32
C LEU A 167 6.43 -18.37 15.57
N GLN A 168 6.41 -19.02 16.74
CA GLN A 168 7.30 -20.13 17.03
C GLN A 168 7.06 -21.30 16.07
N VAL A 169 5.78 -21.68 15.86
CA VAL A 169 5.41 -22.73 14.92
C VAL A 169 5.85 -22.38 13.49
N LEU A 170 5.70 -21.13 13.07
CA LEU A 170 6.14 -20.66 11.76
C LEU A 170 7.64 -20.85 11.58
N MET A 171 8.45 -20.42 12.55
CA MET A 171 9.91 -20.57 12.52
C MET A 171 10.34 -22.03 12.45
N GLU A 172 9.69 -22.91 13.22
CA GLU A 172 9.96 -24.35 13.18
C GLU A 172 9.64 -24.95 11.81
N LEU A 173 8.52 -24.57 11.19
CA LEU A 173 8.13 -25.03 9.86
C LEU A 173 9.10 -24.52 8.78
N GLN A 174 9.52 -23.26 8.86
CA GLN A 174 10.51 -22.68 7.95
C GLN A 174 11.87 -23.37 8.09
N GLY A 175 12.34 -23.61 9.32
CA GLY A 175 13.60 -24.33 9.58
C GLY A 175 13.58 -25.78 9.08
N GLN A 176 12.40 -26.38 8.96
CA GLN A 176 12.20 -27.72 8.39
C GLN A 176 11.96 -27.72 6.86
N GLY A 177 12.02 -26.55 6.20
CA GLY A 177 11.74 -26.43 4.76
C GLY A 177 10.27 -26.68 4.38
N LYS A 178 9.35 -26.63 5.34
CA LYS A 178 7.91 -26.92 5.14
C LYS A 178 7.13 -25.68 4.71
N ALA A 179 7.54 -25.04 3.62
CA ALA A 179 6.97 -23.79 3.13
C ALA A 179 5.44 -23.83 2.97
N ARG A 180 4.89 -24.95 2.44
CA ARG A 180 3.43 -25.11 2.28
C ARG A 180 2.69 -25.09 3.62
N ALA A 181 3.24 -25.75 4.64
CA ALA A 181 2.64 -25.77 5.98
C ALA A 181 2.73 -24.39 6.64
N ALA A 182 3.85 -23.68 6.45
CA ALA A 182 4.02 -22.30 6.91
C ALA A 182 2.94 -21.37 6.31
N THR A 183 2.67 -21.49 5.00
CA THR A 183 1.59 -20.70 4.35
C THR A 183 0.18 -21.09 4.77
N SER A 184 -0.01 -22.24 5.44
CA SER A 184 -1.31 -22.67 5.96
C SER A 184 -1.62 -22.11 7.35
N LEU A 185 -0.66 -21.46 8.01
CA LEU A 185 -0.86 -20.85 9.32
C LEU A 185 -1.80 -19.63 9.18
N PRO A 186 -2.94 -19.58 9.90
CA PRO A 186 -3.87 -18.47 9.80
C PRO A 186 -3.26 -17.14 10.23
N ALA A 187 -3.18 -16.20 9.31
CA ALA A 187 -2.74 -14.84 9.58
C ALA A 187 -3.34 -13.85 8.59
N ILE A 188 -3.41 -12.59 9.01
CA ILE A 188 -3.59 -11.44 8.12
C ILE A 188 -2.29 -10.65 8.13
N ALA A 189 -1.85 -10.16 6.99
CA ALA A 189 -0.58 -9.48 6.86
C ALA A 189 -0.65 -8.33 5.86
N VAL A 190 0.31 -7.42 5.94
CA VAL A 190 0.61 -6.44 4.90
C VAL A 190 2.08 -6.56 4.58
N THR A 191 2.39 -6.74 3.30
CA THR A 191 3.75 -6.58 2.77
C THR A 191 3.87 -5.23 2.08
N LEU A 192 5.07 -4.68 2.09
CA LEU A 192 5.44 -3.46 1.38
C LEU A 192 6.26 -3.89 0.15
N ASP A 193 5.57 -4.13 -0.95
CA ASP A 193 6.14 -4.65 -2.19
C ASP A 193 6.90 -3.54 -2.97
N HIS A 194 8.02 -3.90 -3.60
CA HIS A 194 8.74 -3.01 -4.53
C HIS A 194 8.19 -3.09 -5.98
N ARG A 195 7.04 -3.73 -6.20
CA ARG A 195 6.43 -3.91 -7.53
C ARG A 195 4.89 -3.76 -7.50
N PRO A 196 4.28 -3.25 -8.59
CA PRO A 196 4.92 -2.87 -9.86
C PRO A 196 5.60 -1.49 -9.79
N ALA A 197 6.57 -1.25 -10.68
CA ALA A 197 7.40 -0.04 -10.68
C ALA A 197 6.55 1.24 -10.77
N TYR A 198 5.56 1.27 -11.66
CA TYR A 198 4.67 2.43 -11.81
C TYR A 198 3.98 2.85 -10.50
N ALA A 199 3.60 1.88 -9.66
CA ALA A 199 2.90 2.17 -8.40
C ALA A 199 3.88 2.69 -7.35
N VAL A 200 5.07 2.07 -7.28
CA VAL A 200 6.15 2.50 -6.39
C VAL A 200 6.65 3.90 -6.74
N GLU A 201 6.84 4.19 -8.02
CA GLU A 201 7.24 5.51 -8.52
C GLU A 201 6.16 6.57 -8.25
N ALA A 202 4.88 6.24 -8.48
CA ALA A 202 3.78 7.15 -8.16
C ALA A 202 3.70 7.46 -6.65
N LEU A 203 3.89 6.46 -5.79
CA LEU A 203 3.94 6.63 -4.34
C LEU A 203 5.14 7.50 -3.92
N ALA A 204 6.33 7.22 -4.46
CA ALA A 204 7.52 8.01 -4.17
C ALA A 204 7.38 9.48 -4.61
N ALA A 205 6.83 9.71 -5.81
CA ALA A 205 6.56 11.06 -6.31
C ALA A 205 5.54 11.83 -5.46
N ALA A 206 4.64 11.14 -4.77
CA ALA A 206 3.68 11.73 -3.84
C ALA A 206 4.21 11.84 -2.40
N HIS A 207 5.52 11.70 -2.18
CA HIS A 207 6.16 11.69 -0.86
C HIS A 207 5.54 10.66 0.11
N ARG A 208 5.17 9.49 -0.42
CA ARG A 208 4.69 8.32 0.35
C ARG A 208 5.79 7.27 0.45
N ALA A 209 5.52 6.22 1.23
CA ALA A 209 6.38 5.03 1.23
C ALA A 209 6.65 4.57 -0.21
N PRO A 210 7.91 4.43 -0.65
CA PRO A 210 8.26 3.93 -1.98
C PRO A 210 8.12 2.39 -2.02
N ARG A 211 6.96 1.90 -1.57
CA ARG A 211 6.56 0.50 -1.50
C ARG A 211 5.04 0.41 -1.57
N LEU A 212 4.55 -0.51 -2.39
CA LEU A 212 3.13 -0.80 -2.52
C LEU A 212 2.65 -1.61 -1.30
N PRO A 213 1.72 -1.11 -0.48
CA PRO A 213 1.10 -1.94 0.55
C PRO A 213 0.21 -3.00 -0.08
N LEU A 214 0.47 -4.28 0.23
CA LEU A 214 -0.28 -5.43 -0.25
C LEU A 214 -0.87 -6.20 0.95
N PRO A 215 -2.16 -5.99 1.27
CA PRO A 215 -2.84 -6.77 2.29
C PRO A 215 -3.13 -8.20 1.79
N LEU A 216 -2.82 -9.19 2.61
CA LEU A 216 -3.01 -10.60 2.29
C LEU A 216 -3.45 -11.42 3.51
N LYS A 217 -4.12 -12.53 3.26
CA LYS A 217 -4.56 -13.48 4.28
C LYS A 217 -4.05 -14.88 3.95
N THR A 218 -3.46 -15.54 4.94
CA THR A 218 -3.02 -16.93 4.88
C THR A 218 -3.94 -17.82 5.72
N GLY A 219 -3.98 -19.11 5.39
CA GLY A 219 -4.75 -20.10 6.13
C GLY A 219 -4.80 -21.46 5.42
N PRO A 220 -5.59 -22.42 5.94
CA PRO A 220 -5.66 -23.77 5.39
C PRO A 220 -6.05 -23.83 3.91
N SER A 221 -6.83 -22.85 3.43
CA SER A 221 -7.24 -22.71 2.03
C SER A 221 -6.18 -22.05 1.13
N GLY A 222 -5.03 -21.66 1.68
CA GLY A 222 -3.96 -20.94 0.97
C GLY A 222 -4.05 -19.42 1.12
N LEU A 223 -3.51 -18.71 0.13
CA LEU A 223 -3.52 -17.24 0.06
C LEU A 223 -4.90 -16.74 -0.39
N SER A 224 -5.40 -15.72 0.30
CA SER A 224 -6.68 -15.07 0.02
C SER A 224 -6.64 -13.58 0.36
N VAL A 225 -7.71 -12.86 0.01
CA VAL A 225 -7.88 -11.44 0.34
C VAL A 225 -8.45 -11.31 1.75
N PRO A 226 -7.94 -10.42 2.61
CA PRO A 226 -8.58 -10.11 3.88
C PRO A 226 -10.01 -9.60 3.70
N SER A 227 -10.88 -9.83 4.69
CA SER A 227 -12.18 -9.16 4.76
C SER A 227 -12.02 -7.66 5.05
N THR A 228 -13.08 -6.87 4.82
CA THR A 228 -13.08 -5.42 5.11
C THR A 228 -12.71 -5.11 6.56
N VAL A 229 -13.19 -5.91 7.52
CA VAL A 229 -12.87 -5.75 8.95
C VAL A 229 -11.40 -6.08 9.21
N GLU A 230 -10.89 -7.16 8.63
CA GLU A 230 -9.46 -7.52 8.75
C GLU A 230 -8.55 -6.45 8.13
N ALA A 231 -8.94 -5.85 7.01
CA ALA A 231 -8.22 -4.73 6.40
C ALA A 231 -8.13 -3.52 7.33
N VAL A 232 -9.23 -3.17 8.00
CA VAL A 232 -9.28 -2.10 9.02
C VAL A 232 -8.36 -2.43 10.20
N VAL A 233 -8.34 -3.68 10.65
CA VAL A 233 -7.42 -4.16 11.70
C VAL A 233 -5.96 -3.99 11.27
N LEU A 234 -5.61 -4.38 10.04
CA LEU A 234 -4.26 -4.22 9.49
C LEU A 234 -3.85 -2.73 9.42
N ILE A 235 -4.73 -1.86 8.93
CA ILE A 235 -4.48 -0.41 8.91
C ILE A 235 -4.20 0.10 10.33
N ALA A 236 -5.04 -0.25 11.30
CA ALA A 236 -4.90 0.22 12.67
C ALA A 236 -3.62 -0.32 13.34
N ALA A 237 -3.28 -1.59 13.11
CA ALA A 237 -2.07 -2.20 13.62
C ALA A 237 -0.80 -1.60 13.00
N LEU A 238 -0.77 -1.33 11.69
CA LEU A 238 0.36 -0.64 11.03
C LEU A 238 0.63 0.71 11.69
N ARG A 239 -0.41 1.53 11.86
CA ARG A 239 -0.29 2.87 12.49
C ARG A 239 0.07 2.81 13.96
N ALA A 240 -0.35 1.77 14.68
CA ALA A 240 0.03 1.57 16.07
C ALA A 240 1.49 1.13 16.19
N MET A 241 1.94 0.21 15.33
CA MET A 241 3.33 -0.22 15.26
C MET A 241 4.28 0.90 14.85
N ALA A 242 3.87 1.77 13.92
CA ALA A 242 4.60 2.97 13.52
C ALA A 242 4.87 3.95 14.67
N ARG A 243 4.09 3.90 15.75
CA ARG A 243 4.23 4.77 16.93
C ARG A 243 5.06 4.15 18.06
N LEU A 244 5.47 2.90 17.90
CA LEU A 244 6.37 2.24 18.85
C LEU A 244 7.79 2.78 18.68
N THR A 245 8.52 2.82 19.78
CA THR A 245 9.96 3.10 19.79
C THR A 245 10.63 2.15 20.78
N PRO A 246 11.97 2.00 20.74
CA PRO A 246 12.69 1.19 21.74
C PRO A 246 12.36 1.55 23.20
N SER A 247 12.10 2.83 23.48
CA SER A 247 11.72 3.33 24.81
C SER A 247 10.22 3.33 25.08
N ARG A 248 9.38 3.41 24.03
CA ARG A 248 7.92 3.35 24.11
C ARG A 248 7.39 2.08 23.42
N ARG A 249 7.28 1.01 24.21
CA ARG A 249 6.86 -0.32 23.73
C ARG A 249 5.37 -0.61 23.83
N GLU A 250 4.58 0.39 24.20
CA GLU A 250 3.13 0.26 24.28
C GLU A 250 2.45 1.47 23.63
N VAL A 251 1.50 1.17 22.75
CA VAL A 251 0.67 2.16 22.06
C VAL A 251 -0.76 1.67 22.04
N VAL A 252 -1.69 2.60 22.30
CA VAL A 252 -3.11 2.40 22.04
C VAL A 252 -3.50 3.36 20.92
N SER A 253 -4.16 2.83 19.90
CA SER A 253 -4.73 3.60 18.79
C SER A 253 -6.21 3.31 18.68
N THR A 254 -7.03 4.33 18.63
CA THR A 254 -8.46 4.22 18.30
C THR A 254 -8.66 4.43 16.81
N LEU A 255 -9.53 3.63 16.21
CA LEU A 255 -9.93 3.76 14.82
C LEU A 255 -11.46 3.65 14.73
N VAL A 256 -12.03 4.35 13.75
CA VAL A 256 -13.45 4.30 13.44
C VAL A 256 -13.61 3.48 12.16
N ALA A 257 -14.47 2.47 12.19
CA ALA A 257 -14.79 1.60 11.07
C ALA A 257 -16.30 1.66 10.82
N GLY A 258 -16.73 2.53 9.90
CA GLY A 258 -18.15 2.85 9.74
C GLY A 258 -18.67 3.63 10.95
N GLU A 259 -19.71 3.13 11.62
CA GLU A 259 -20.28 3.73 12.84
C GLU A 259 -19.64 3.18 14.13
N GLU A 260 -18.78 2.17 14.03
CA GLU A 260 -18.21 1.48 15.19
C GLU A 260 -16.80 1.97 15.52
N GLN A 261 -16.50 2.10 16.81
CA GLN A 261 -15.18 2.43 17.31
C GLN A 261 -14.45 1.17 17.78
N MET A 262 -13.23 0.97 17.27
CA MET A 262 -12.33 -0.10 17.68
C MET A 262 -11.05 0.51 18.27
N ALA A 263 -10.56 -0.05 19.37
CA ALA A 263 -9.25 0.32 19.90
C ALA A 263 -8.26 -0.83 19.76
N VAL A 264 -7.10 -0.53 19.20
CA VAL A 264 -5.99 -1.45 18.99
C VAL A 264 -4.87 -1.08 19.95
N ARG A 265 -4.57 -1.98 20.87
CA ARG A 265 -3.43 -1.89 21.78
C ARG A 265 -2.32 -2.80 21.27
N VAL A 266 -1.14 -2.23 21.02
CA VAL A 266 0.06 -2.99 20.63
C VAL A 266 1.07 -2.90 21.75
N VAL A 267 1.56 -4.06 22.18
CA VAL A 267 2.68 -4.19 23.14
C VAL A 267 3.82 -4.92 22.45
N ALA A 268 4.95 -4.24 22.33
CA ALA A 268 6.18 -4.76 21.76
C ALA A 268 7.06 -5.43 22.82
N PRO A 269 7.81 -6.49 22.44
CA PRO A 269 8.84 -7.05 23.29
C PRO A 269 10.02 -6.08 23.42
N ALA A 270 11.00 -6.41 24.27
CA ALA A 270 12.26 -5.68 24.28
C ALA A 270 12.92 -5.74 22.88
N PRO A 271 13.43 -4.62 22.34
CA PRO A 271 13.98 -4.59 20.99
C PRO A 271 15.17 -5.53 20.83
N ARG A 272 15.26 -6.19 19.69
CA ARG A 272 16.37 -7.07 19.28
C ARG A 272 16.45 -7.05 17.76
N VAL A 273 17.66 -6.89 17.23
CA VAL A 273 17.94 -7.00 15.80
C VAL A 273 18.76 -8.27 15.59
N ARG A 274 18.45 -9.03 14.53
CA ARG A 274 19.30 -10.14 14.09
C ARG A 274 20.62 -9.55 13.57
N ASN A 275 21.74 -9.95 14.19
CA ASN A 275 23.09 -9.69 13.65
C ASN A 275 23.34 -10.54 12.41
#